data_AF-S4VIY5-F1
#
_entry.id   AF-S4VIY5-F1
#
_cell.length_a   1.000
_cell.length_b   1.000
_cell.length_c   1.000
_cell.angle_alpha   90.00
_cell.angle_beta   90.00
_cell.angle_gamma   90.00
#
_symmetry.space_group_name_H-M   'P 1'
#
loop_
_entity.id
_entity.type
_entity.pdbx_description
1 polymer ?
#
loop_
_entity_poly.entity_id
_entity_poly.type
_entity_poly.pdbx_seq_one_letter_code
_entity_poly.pdbx_strand_id
1 'polypeptide(L)'
;VKFDDKWVSDSDVLAGILEEKYPEPVLKTPPEFASVGSKIFGSFVTFLKSKDPSDGSEQALLNELKALDEHLKAHGPYIAGEKVTAADLSLAPKLYHLKV
;
A
#
# COMPACT_ATOMS: atom_id res chain seq x y z
N VAL A 1 17.50 7.90 3.38
CA VAL A 1 18.52 6.88 3.76
C VAL A 1 19.78 7.15 2.96
N LYS A 2 20.98 6.83 3.46
CA LYS A 2 22.23 7.01 2.71
C LYS A 2 22.60 5.70 2.00
N PHE A 3 22.78 5.74 0.68
CA PHE A 3 23.21 4.63 -0.16
C PHE A 3 24.44 5.05 -0.96
N ASP A 4 25.53 4.28 -0.87
CA ASP A 4 26.79 4.55 -1.60
C ASP A 4 27.22 6.03 -1.49
N ASP A 5 27.22 6.52 -0.25
CA ASP A 5 27.50 7.90 0.15
C ASP A 5 26.58 9.00 -0.39
N LYS A 6 25.49 8.64 -1.07
CA LYS A 6 24.45 9.56 -1.53
C LYS A 6 23.21 9.47 -0.68
N TRP A 7 22.62 10.62 -0.36
CA TRP A 7 21.32 10.67 0.30
C TRP A 7 20.22 10.43 -0.72
N VAL A 8 19.36 9.46 -0.41
CA VAL A 8 18.16 9.15 -1.19
C VAL A 8 16.94 9.39 -0.32
N SER A 9 16.00 10.17 -0.86
CA SER A 9 14.66 10.43 -0.34
C SER A 9 13.62 9.64 -1.15
N ASP A 10 12.37 9.67 -0.69
CA ASP A 10 11.23 8.95 -1.29
C ASP A 10 11.29 7.43 -1.06
N SER A 11 10.23 6.88 -0.45
CA SER A 11 10.15 5.46 -0.14
C SER A 11 10.08 4.58 -1.39
N ASP A 12 9.42 5.05 -2.46
CA ASP A 12 9.24 4.26 -3.68
C ASP A 12 10.56 4.17 -4.45
N VAL A 13 11.31 5.28 -4.50
CA VAL A 13 12.66 5.31 -5.07
C VAL A 13 13.60 4.41 -4.27
N LEU A 14 13.57 4.51 -2.93
CA LEU A 14 14.38 3.66 -2.05
C LEU A 14 14.07 2.16 -2.23
N ALA A 15 12.79 1.78 -2.32
CA ALA A 15 12.39 0.40 -2.53
C ALA A 15 12.89 -0.14 -3.88
N GLY A 16 12.83 0.66 -4.95
CA GLY A 16 13.37 0.28 -6.26
C GLY A 16 14.89 0.05 -6.23
N ILE A 17 15.64 0.93 -5.58
CA ILE A 17 17.10 0.76 -5.41
C ILE A 17 17.42 -0.51 -4.61
N LEU A 18 16.64 -0.82 -3.57
CA LEU A 18 16.81 -2.02 -2.78
C LEU A 18 16.60 -3.29 -3.63
N GLU A 19 15.55 -3.32 -4.45
CA GLU A 19 15.28 -4.46 -5.36
C GLU A 19 16.41 -4.65 -6.38
N GLU A 20 16.95 -3.56 -6.95
CA GLU A 20 18.06 -3.64 -7.92
C GLU A 20 19.36 -4.12 -7.27
N LYS A 21 19.66 -3.65 -6.05
CA LYS A 21 20.91 -3.98 -5.34
C LYS A 21 20.86 -5.33 -4.65
N TYR A 22 19.67 -5.76 -4.21
CA TYR A 22 19.42 -7.01 -3.50
C TYR A 22 18.23 -7.73 -4.13
N PRO A 23 18.42 -8.36 -5.31
CA PRO A 23 17.33 -8.94 -6.09
C PRO A 23 16.72 -10.22 -5.49
N GLU A 24 17.33 -10.76 -4.43
CA GLU A 24 16.84 -11.95 -3.75
C GLU A 24 16.65 -11.68 -2.24
N PRO A 25 15.46 -11.96 -1.69
CA PRO A 25 14.26 -12.46 -2.37
C PRO A 25 13.61 -11.38 -3.26
N VAL A 26 13.01 -11.79 -4.39
CA VAL A 26 12.27 -10.89 -5.28
C VAL A 26 11.05 -10.31 -4.55
N LEU A 27 10.98 -8.97 -4.43
CA LEU A 27 9.83 -8.26 -3.87
C LEU A 27 9.04 -7.50 -4.92
N LYS A 28 9.46 -7.51 -6.19
CA LYS A 28 8.73 -6.84 -7.27
C LYS A 28 7.27 -7.31 -7.37
N THR A 29 6.33 -6.37 -7.26
CA THR A 29 4.92 -6.61 -7.52
C THR A 29 4.65 -6.61 -9.04
N PRO A 30 3.88 -7.58 -9.57
CA PRO A 30 3.40 -7.54 -10.95
C PRO A 30 2.63 -6.24 -11.25
N PRO A 31 2.82 -5.62 -12.43
CA PRO A 31 2.20 -4.31 -12.75
C PRO A 31 0.68 -4.26 -12.61
N GLU A 32 0.00 -5.38 -12.89
CA GLU A 32 -1.46 -5.53 -12.75
C GLU A 32 -1.95 -5.36 -11.30
N PHE A 33 -1.08 -5.57 -10.31
CA PHE A 33 -1.42 -5.47 -8.88
C PHE A 33 -0.81 -4.23 -8.20
N ALA A 34 0.00 -3.44 -8.90
CA ALA A 34 0.75 -2.32 -8.31
C ALA A 34 -0.13 -1.24 -7.68
N SER A 35 -1.36 -1.08 -8.17
CA SER A 35 -2.30 -0.04 -7.70
C SER A 35 -3.33 -0.54 -6.68
N VAL A 36 -3.31 -1.82 -6.31
CA VAL A 36 -4.26 -2.41 -5.36
C VAL A 36 -4.14 -1.71 -4.01
N GLY A 37 -5.25 -1.18 -3.50
CA GLY A 37 -5.31 -0.47 -2.22
C GLY A 37 -4.68 0.93 -2.19
N SER A 38 -4.22 1.46 -3.34
CA SER A 38 -3.51 2.76 -3.41
C SER A 38 -4.30 3.95 -2.86
N LYS A 39 -5.64 3.92 -2.94
CA LYS A 39 -6.52 5.00 -2.48
C LYS A 39 -6.89 4.92 -1.00
N ILE A 40 -6.68 3.77 -0.34
CA ILE A 40 -7.15 3.51 1.04
C ILE A 40 -6.64 4.58 2.00
N PHE A 41 -5.34 4.88 1.97
CA PHE A 41 -4.75 5.83 2.90
C PHE A 41 -5.24 7.27 2.69
N GLY A 42 -5.46 7.66 1.42
CA GLY A 42 -6.07 8.96 1.09
C GLY A 42 -7.49 9.07 1.63
N SER A 43 -8.33 8.06 1.37
CA SER A 43 -9.70 8.00 1.89
C SER A 43 -9.74 7.98 3.41
N PHE A 44 -8.82 7.25 4.05
CA PHE A 44 -8.67 7.21 5.50
C PHE A 44 -8.35 8.58 6.08
N VAL A 45 -7.34 9.29 5.54
CA VAL A 45 -6.97 10.63 6.02
C VAL A 45 -8.13 11.62 5.84
N THR A 46 -8.89 11.51 4.75
CA THR A 46 -10.10 12.32 4.52
C THR A 46 -11.15 12.05 5.59
N PHE A 47 -11.48 10.77 5.83
CA PHE A 47 -12.44 10.38 6.88
C PHE A 47 -11.97 10.81 8.27
N LEU A 48 -10.71 10.57 8.63
CA LEU A 48 -10.12 10.95 9.91
C LEU A 48 -10.20 12.46 10.19
N LYS A 49 -10.08 13.28 9.15
CA LYS A 49 -10.15 14.76 9.24
C LYS A 49 -11.57 15.29 9.10
N SER A 50 -12.53 14.47 8.70
CA SER A 50 -13.91 14.89 8.53
C SER A 50 -14.49 15.39 9.86
N LYS A 51 -15.29 16.44 9.74
CA LYS A 51 -16.08 17.00 10.85
C LYS A 51 -17.58 16.90 10.58
N ASP A 52 -17.96 16.34 9.43
CA ASP A 52 -19.32 16.22 8.97
C ASP A 52 -19.63 14.73 8.74
N PRO A 53 -20.45 14.09 9.58
CA PRO A 53 -20.78 12.68 9.43
C PRO A 53 -21.57 12.37 8.15
N SER A 54 -22.05 13.38 7.42
CA SER A 54 -22.83 13.22 6.19
C SER A 54 -22.05 13.50 4.90
N ASP A 55 -20.74 13.79 4.98
CA ASP A 55 -19.91 14.13 3.81
C ASP A 55 -19.54 12.94 2.89
N GLY A 56 -19.89 11.72 3.31
CA GLY A 56 -19.66 10.49 2.57
C GLY A 56 -18.22 9.94 2.64
N SER A 57 -17.33 10.55 3.43
CA SER A 57 -15.93 10.11 3.57
C SER A 57 -15.79 8.71 4.15
N GLU A 58 -16.65 8.32 5.11
CA GLU A 58 -16.71 6.97 5.65
C GLU A 58 -17.07 5.95 4.56
N GLN A 59 -18.11 6.23 3.78
CA GLN A 59 -18.56 5.33 2.71
C GLN A 59 -17.50 5.19 1.62
N ALA A 60 -16.76 6.26 1.31
CA ALA A 60 -15.63 6.22 0.39
C ALA A 60 -14.51 5.30 0.91
N LEU A 61 -14.15 5.38 2.19
CA LEU A 61 -13.17 4.48 2.81
C LEU A 61 -13.65 3.02 2.78
N LEU A 62 -14.91 2.76 3.15
CA LEU A 62 -15.50 1.42 3.13
C LEU A 62 -15.49 0.81 1.72
N ASN A 63 -15.70 1.61 0.67
CA ASN A 63 -15.64 1.12 -0.71
C ASN A 63 -14.23 0.68 -1.09
N GLU A 64 -13.19 1.44 -0.71
CA GLU A 64 -11.79 1.06 -0.97
C GLU A 64 -11.37 -0.19 -0.17
N LEU A 65 -11.84 -0.33 1.07
CA LEU A 65 -11.59 -1.53 1.89
C LEU A 65 -12.30 -2.77 1.32
N LYS A 66 -13.53 -2.64 0.82
CA LYS A 66 -14.25 -3.72 0.14
C LYS A 66 -13.54 -4.15 -1.14
N ALA A 67 -13.05 -3.20 -1.93
CA ALA A 67 -12.27 -3.52 -3.13
C ALA A 67 -10.98 -4.30 -2.80
N LEU A 68 -10.29 -3.94 -1.70
CA LEU A 68 -9.13 -4.72 -1.22
C LEU A 68 -9.53 -6.12 -0.76
N ASP A 69 -10.61 -6.25 0.02
CA ASP A 69 -11.11 -7.55 0.50
C ASP A 69 -11.51 -8.48 -0.65
N GLU A 70 -12.21 -7.97 -1.66
CA GLU A 70 -12.55 -8.70 -2.89
C GLU A 70 -11.30 -9.15 -3.65
N HIS A 71 -10.31 -8.26 -3.78
CA HIS A 71 -9.03 -8.59 -4.41
C HIS A 71 -8.31 -9.72 -3.68
N LEU A 72 -8.21 -9.64 -2.34
CA LEU A 72 -7.53 -10.64 -1.52
C LEU A 72 -8.28 -11.99 -1.50
N LYS A 73 -9.61 -12.01 -1.62
CA LYS A 73 -10.36 -13.26 -1.79
C LYS A 73 -10.04 -13.96 -3.11
N ALA A 74 -9.79 -13.20 -4.17
CA ALA A 74 -9.51 -13.74 -5.49
C ALA A 74 -8.02 -14.11 -5.70
N HIS A 75 -7.10 -13.34 -5.10
CA HIS A 75 -5.67 -13.42 -5.39
C HIS A 75 -4.77 -13.59 -4.15
N GLY A 76 -5.34 -13.72 -2.96
CA GLY A 76 -4.60 -13.77 -1.70
C GLY A 76 -3.73 -15.01 -1.50
N PRO A 77 -2.99 -15.12 -0.38
CA PRO A 77 -3.17 -14.33 0.85
C PRO A 77 -2.57 -12.91 0.85
N TYR A 78 -1.62 -12.60 -0.03
CA TYR A 78 -1.05 -11.26 -0.23
C TYR A 78 -1.53 -10.63 -1.54
N ILE A 79 -1.20 -9.37 -1.80
CA ILE A 79 -1.68 -8.63 -2.98
C ILE A 79 -1.36 -9.37 -4.30
N ALA A 80 -0.22 -10.05 -4.36
CA ALA A 80 0.24 -10.78 -5.55
C ALA A 80 0.34 -12.31 -5.31
N GLY A 81 -0.49 -12.89 -4.45
CA GLY A 81 -0.53 -14.34 -4.21
C GLY A 81 0.17 -14.76 -2.91
N GLU A 82 0.96 -15.83 -3.00
CA GLU A 82 1.49 -16.54 -1.84
C GLU A 82 2.60 -15.79 -1.08
N LYS A 83 3.30 -14.87 -1.75
CA LYS A 83 4.48 -14.18 -1.19
C LYS A 83 4.21 -12.68 -1.07
N VAL A 84 4.84 -12.10 -0.05
CA VAL A 84 4.90 -10.65 0.16
C VAL A 84 5.64 -9.99 -1.00
N THR A 85 5.12 -8.87 -1.48
CA THR A 85 5.75 -8.00 -2.48
C THR A 85 5.79 -6.55 -2.01
N ALA A 86 6.39 -5.66 -2.80
CA ALA A 86 6.53 -4.23 -2.52
C ALA A 86 5.16 -3.55 -2.26
N ALA A 87 4.11 -3.95 -2.95
CA ALA A 87 2.75 -3.45 -2.71
C ALA A 87 2.27 -3.75 -1.29
N ASP A 88 2.53 -4.96 -0.79
CA ASP A 88 2.17 -5.35 0.58
C ASP A 88 2.96 -4.52 1.60
N LEU A 89 4.27 -4.33 1.38
CA LEU A 89 5.14 -3.54 2.24
C LEU A 89 4.80 -2.04 2.22
N SER A 90 4.24 -1.54 1.12
CA SER A 90 3.72 -0.17 1.01
C SER A 90 2.37 -0.02 1.72
N LEU A 91 1.49 -1.02 1.63
CA LEU A 91 0.13 -0.95 2.15
C LEU A 91 0.03 -1.30 3.63
N ALA A 92 0.78 -2.28 4.13
CA ALA A 92 0.75 -2.74 5.51
C ALA A 92 0.92 -1.60 6.56
N PRO A 93 1.91 -0.69 6.47
CA PRO A 93 2.03 0.41 7.43
C PRO A 93 0.85 1.39 7.34
N LYS A 94 0.28 1.59 6.16
CA LYS A 94 -0.91 2.45 5.96
C LYS A 94 -2.15 1.85 6.63
N LEU A 95 -2.34 0.52 6.51
CA LEU A 95 -3.41 -0.21 7.20
C LEU A 95 -3.20 -0.22 8.72
N TYR A 96 -1.95 -0.29 9.17
CA TYR A 96 -1.62 -0.18 10.59
C TYR A 96 -2.03 1.18 11.17
N HIS A 97 -1.84 2.28 10.43
CA HIS A 97 -2.34 3.60 10.83
C HIS A 97 -3.87 3.71 10.85
N LEU A 98 -4.56 2.99 9.98
CA LEU A 98 -6.03 2.97 9.94
C LEU A 98 -6.62 2.23 11.14
N LYS A 99 -5.94 1.17 11.60
CA LYS A 99 -6.35 0.38 12.77
C LYS A 99 -6.19 1.23 14.03
N VAL A 100 -7.30 1.81 14.50
CA VAL A 100 -7.44 2.51 15.78
C VAL A 100 -8.11 1.59 16.79
#